data_AF-A0A093ZLK7-F1
#
_entry.id   AF-A0A093ZLK7-F1
#
_cell.length_a   1.000
_cell.length_b   1.000
_cell.length_c   1.000
_cell.angle_alpha   90.00
_cell.angle_beta   90.00
_cell.angle_gamma   90.00
#
_symmetry.space_group_name_H-M   'P 1'
#
loop_
_entity.id
_entity.type
_entity.pdbx_description
1 polymer ?
#
loop_
_entity_poly.entity_id
_entity_poly.type
_entity_poly.pdbx_seq_one_letter_code
_entity_poly.pdbx_strand_id
1 'polypeptide(L)'
;MRAPAPSSTQDASFVSNYTDDTSALIFGRGLGRVVGLVKSFDRWNSAMRVEGNHKRVAYLRGLAHLHRCMREHGCRYGFLMTEIELVVVRNGGEATPHFGYLEVASIPLAETGEGEGAAEEGGEVKMTALLALFYLHMLARDAPLQGQVGWKAEIGAPAEGTRRKCLPRDEWMPQPQLAEKREAKRARG
;
A
#
# COMPACT_ATOMS: atom_id res chain seq x y z
N MET A 1 33.12 10.82 -15.67
CA MET A 1 31.95 9.91 -15.55
C MET A 1 31.61 9.78 -14.08
N ARG A 2 30.50 10.37 -13.63
CA ARG A 2 30.08 10.37 -12.22
C ARG A 2 29.27 9.09 -12.00
N ALA A 3 29.73 8.20 -11.13
CA ALA A 3 28.98 7.02 -10.73
C ALA A 3 27.62 7.46 -10.16
N PRO A 4 26.52 6.74 -10.47
CA PRO A 4 25.23 7.01 -9.84
C PRO A 4 25.38 6.79 -8.33
N ALA A 5 25.02 7.81 -7.55
CA ALA A 5 24.95 7.67 -6.10
C ALA A 5 23.85 6.66 -5.77
N PRO A 6 24.07 5.71 -4.83
CA PRO A 6 23.00 4.82 -4.41
C PRO A 6 21.97 5.63 -3.64
N SER A 7 20.80 5.90 -4.24
CA SER A 7 19.62 6.30 -3.47
C SER A 7 19.15 5.08 -2.68
N SER A 8 19.73 4.85 -1.50
CA SER A 8 19.47 3.67 -0.66
C SER A 8 18.13 3.75 0.10
N THR A 9 17.06 4.13 -0.59
CA THR A 9 15.67 3.95 -0.17
C THR A 9 15.03 3.11 -1.26
N GLN A 10 14.59 1.89 -0.93
CA GLN A 10 13.90 1.01 -1.87
C GLN A 10 12.70 1.77 -2.43
N ASP A 11 12.83 2.26 -3.66
CA ASP A 11 11.73 2.94 -4.35
C ASP A 11 10.60 1.93 -4.64
N ALA A 12 9.42 2.43 -4.97
CA ALA A 12 8.31 1.59 -5.38
C ALA A 12 8.72 0.72 -6.58
N SER A 13 8.44 -0.59 -6.51
CA SER A 13 8.73 -1.52 -7.62
C SER A 13 7.84 -1.22 -8.83
N PHE A 14 6.62 -0.74 -8.57
CA PHE A 14 5.67 -0.31 -9.59
C PHE A 14 5.10 1.06 -9.23
N VAL A 15 4.94 1.90 -10.24
CA VAL A 15 4.25 3.17 -10.16
C VAL A 15 3.30 3.23 -11.34
N SER A 16 2.00 3.39 -11.08
CA SER A 16 0.97 3.40 -12.12
C SER A 16 0.17 4.70 -12.11
N ASN A 17 -0.13 5.17 -13.31
CA ASN A 17 -0.91 6.37 -13.62
C ASN A 17 -1.83 6.11 -14.80
N TYR A 18 -2.84 6.97 -14.95
CA TYR A 18 -3.61 7.03 -16.18
C TYR A 18 -2.80 7.73 -17.28
N THR A 19 -3.03 7.36 -18.54
CA THR A 19 -2.27 7.87 -19.70
C THR A 19 -2.51 9.34 -19.99
N ASP A 20 -3.62 9.90 -19.51
CA ASP A 20 -3.97 11.31 -19.59
C ASP A 20 -3.38 12.16 -18.45
N ASP A 21 -2.69 11.54 -17.49
CA ASP A 21 -2.12 12.25 -16.35
C ASP A 21 -0.80 12.96 -16.72
N THR A 22 -0.88 14.28 -16.92
CA THR A 22 0.29 15.13 -17.23
C THR A 22 1.08 15.57 -15.99
N SER A 23 0.68 15.17 -14.77
CA SER A 23 1.33 15.62 -13.52
C SER A 23 2.81 15.24 -13.42
N ALA A 24 3.21 14.15 -14.07
CA ALA A 24 4.60 13.71 -14.15
C ALA A 24 5.52 14.71 -14.89
N LEU A 25 4.98 15.54 -15.79
CA LEU A 25 5.75 16.50 -16.59
C LEU A 25 6.12 17.77 -15.81
N ILE A 26 5.38 18.11 -14.75
CA ILE A 26 5.48 19.43 -14.09
C ILE A 26 6.44 19.42 -12.90
N PHE A 27 6.55 18.30 -12.17
CA PHE A 27 7.28 18.25 -10.89
C PHE A 27 8.54 17.39 -10.88
N GLY A 28 8.99 16.84 -12.02
CA GLY A 28 10.26 16.10 -12.15
C GLY A 28 10.34 14.76 -11.39
N ARG A 29 9.34 14.44 -10.55
CA ARG A 29 9.06 13.12 -9.99
C ARG A 29 7.61 12.78 -10.30
N GLY A 30 7.38 11.66 -10.98
CA GLY A 30 6.02 11.21 -11.28
C GLY A 30 5.27 10.89 -9.99
N LEU A 31 4.23 11.65 -9.67
CA LEU A 31 3.25 11.25 -8.67
C LEU A 31 2.46 10.07 -9.25
N GLY A 32 2.54 8.93 -8.59
CA GLY A 32 1.85 7.70 -9.00
C GLY A 32 0.53 7.56 -8.28
N ARG A 33 -0.58 7.33 -8.99
CA ARG A 33 -1.90 7.12 -8.38
C ARG A 33 -2.01 5.78 -7.65
N VAL A 34 -1.25 4.78 -8.10
CA VAL A 34 -1.09 3.48 -7.44
C VAL A 34 0.38 3.13 -7.38
N VAL A 35 0.84 2.64 -6.22
CA VAL A 35 2.21 2.14 -6.05
C VAL A 35 2.23 0.67 -5.65
N GLY A 36 3.19 -0.08 -6.18
CA GLY A 36 3.36 -1.50 -5.91
C GLY A 36 4.75 -1.82 -5.37
N LEU A 37 4.82 -2.80 -4.49
CA LEU A 37 6.07 -3.37 -4.01
C LEU A 37 6.12 -4.86 -4.28
N VAL A 38 7.28 -5.36 -4.71
CA VAL A 38 7.55 -6.80 -4.75
C VAL A 38 8.36 -7.20 -3.53
N LYS A 39 7.92 -8.27 -2.87
CA LYS A 39 8.64 -8.89 -1.75
C LYS A 39 8.59 -10.40 -1.94
N SER A 40 9.68 -11.08 -1.62
CA SER A 40 9.68 -12.54 -1.56
C SER A 40 8.84 -13.01 -0.36
N PHE A 41 8.08 -14.09 -0.52
CA PHE A 41 7.10 -14.58 0.45
C PHE A 41 7.75 -15.00 1.78
N ASP A 42 9.02 -15.43 1.74
CA ASP A 42 9.84 -15.74 2.92
C ASP A 42 10.18 -14.48 3.73
N ARG A 43 10.27 -13.32 3.07
CA ARG A 43 10.55 -12.02 3.66
C ARG A 43 9.30 -11.31 4.13
N TRP A 44 8.18 -11.49 3.44
CA TRP A 44 6.91 -10.86 3.79
C TRP A 44 5.72 -11.64 3.22
N ASN A 45 4.74 -11.94 4.06
CA ASN A 45 3.43 -12.47 3.68
C ASN A 45 2.39 -12.09 4.76
N SER A 46 1.10 -12.19 4.45
CA SER A 46 -0.01 -11.79 5.32
C SER A 46 -0.16 -12.68 6.56
N ALA A 47 0.22 -13.97 6.48
CA ALA A 47 0.15 -14.90 7.61
C ALA A 47 1.08 -14.48 8.77
N MET A 48 2.16 -13.75 8.48
CA MET A 48 3.05 -13.19 9.49
C MET A 48 2.33 -12.28 10.51
N ARG A 49 1.13 -11.76 10.20
CA ARG A 49 0.29 -10.96 11.12
C ARG A 49 -0.13 -11.75 12.36
N VAL A 50 -0.38 -13.06 12.24
CA VAL A 50 -0.88 -13.90 13.34
C VAL A 50 0.22 -14.70 14.03
N GLU A 51 1.40 -14.79 13.42
CA GLU A 51 2.60 -15.44 13.96
C GLU A 51 3.19 -14.72 15.20
N GLY A 52 4.37 -15.15 15.65
CA GLY A 52 5.08 -14.54 16.78
C GLY A 52 5.55 -13.10 16.52
N ASN A 53 5.94 -12.39 17.60
CA ASN A 53 6.26 -10.95 17.56
C ASN A 53 7.28 -10.57 16.48
N HIS A 54 8.32 -11.37 16.27
CA HIS A 54 9.31 -11.08 15.24
C HIS A 54 8.69 -11.02 13.83
N LYS A 55 7.79 -11.95 13.53
CA LYS A 55 7.10 -12.05 12.24
C LYS A 55 6.06 -10.94 12.09
N ARG A 56 5.32 -10.61 13.16
CA ARG A 56 4.43 -9.43 13.19
C ARG A 56 5.17 -8.13 12.90
N VAL A 57 6.36 -7.97 13.47
CA VAL A 57 7.22 -6.81 13.19
C VAL A 57 7.65 -6.79 11.72
N ALA A 58 8.03 -7.93 11.14
CA ALA A 58 8.36 -8.02 9.72
C ALA A 58 7.16 -7.65 8.82
N TYR A 59 5.96 -8.15 9.16
CA TYR A 59 4.70 -7.79 8.51
C TYR A 59 4.47 -6.26 8.54
N LEU A 60 4.54 -5.66 9.73
CA LEU A 60 4.37 -4.21 9.92
C LEU A 60 5.43 -3.39 9.20
N ARG A 61 6.68 -3.87 9.11
CA ARG A 61 7.75 -3.19 8.34
C ARG A 61 7.45 -3.18 6.85
N GLY A 62 6.89 -4.25 6.29
CA GLY A 62 6.47 -4.26 4.89
C GLY A 62 5.33 -3.29 4.60
N LEU A 63 4.32 -3.24 5.48
CA LEU A 63 3.23 -2.25 5.36
C LEU A 63 3.72 -0.81 5.55
N ALA A 64 4.63 -0.57 6.51
CA ALA A 64 5.23 0.74 6.71
C ALA A 64 6.07 1.20 5.51
N HIS A 65 6.73 0.26 4.83
CA HIS A 65 7.44 0.51 3.59
C HIS A 65 6.48 0.94 2.48
N LEU A 66 5.40 0.18 2.25
CA LEU A 66 4.38 0.55 1.25
C LEU A 66 3.75 1.91 1.56
N HIS A 67 3.31 2.11 2.80
CA HIS A 67 2.69 3.36 3.24
C HIS A 67 3.64 4.56 3.09
N ARG A 68 4.95 4.38 3.26
CA ARG A 68 5.93 5.43 2.94
C ARG A 68 5.92 5.75 1.44
N CYS A 69 6.02 4.74 0.57
CA CYS A 69 5.99 4.95 -0.88
C CYS A 69 4.71 5.63 -1.34
N MET A 70 3.55 5.22 -0.79
CA MET A 70 2.25 5.84 -1.07
C MET A 70 2.25 7.33 -0.72
N ARG A 71 2.79 7.71 0.44
CA ARG A 71 2.91 9.12 0.84
C ARG A 71 3.86 9.91 -0.04
N GLU A 72 4.98 9.32 -0.45
CA GLU A 72 5.94 9.97 -1.34
C GLU A 72 5.35 10.25 -2.73
N HIS A 73 4.38 9.44 -3.17
CA HIS A 73 3.63 9.62 -4.42
C HIS A 73 2.29 10.36 -4.24
N GLY A 74 1.94 10.76 -3.01
CA GLY A 74 0.69 11.47 -2.71
C GLY A 74 -0.57 10.64 -2.96
N CYS A 75 -0.47 9.31 -2.95
CA CYS A 75 -1.57 8.43 -3.32
C CYS A 75 -2.13 7.61 -2.15
N ARG A 76 -3.35 7.13 -2.35
CA ARG A 76 -4.15 6.39 -1.36
C ARG A 76 -4.12 4.88 -1.58
N TYR A 77 -3.78 4.44 -2.78
CA TYR A 77 -3.88 3.05 -3.19
C TYR A 77 -2.50 2.46 -3.44
N GLY A 78 -2.31 1.23 -3.00
CA GLY A 78 -1.09 0.49 -3.29
C GLY A 78 -1.27 -1.01 -3.14
N PHE A 79 -0.22 -1.76 -3.46
CA PHE A 79 -0.23 -3.20 -3.30
C PHE A 79 1.16 -3.75 -2.96
N LEU A 80 1.16 -4.93 -2.35
CA LEU A 80 2.33 -5.79 -2.18
C LEU A 80 2.09 -7.07 -2.97
N MET A 81 3.05 -7.45 -3.79
CA MET A 81 3.03 -8.71 -4.54
C MET A 81 4.14 -9.62 -4.01
N THR A 82 3.77 -10.86 -3.78
CA THR A 82 4.68 -11.97 -3.47
C THR A 82 4.42 -13.11 -4.45
N GLU A 83 5.19 -14.19 -4.33
CA GLU A 83 5.02 -15.40 -5.13
C GLU A 83 3.68 -16.10 -4.85
N ILE A 84 3.06 -15.86 -3.69
CA ILE A 84 1.88 -16.62 -3.24
C ILE A 84 0.62 -15.77 -3.10
N GLU A 85 0.73 -14.45 -3.01
CA GLU A 85 -0.41 -13.55 -2.80
C GLU A 85 -0.18 -12.15 -3.38
N LEU A 86 -1.28 -11.52 -3.76
CA LEU A 86 -1.39 -10.07 -3.96
C LEU A 86 -2.12 -9.47 -2.77
N VAL A 87 -1.51 -8.50 -2.11
CA VAL A 87 -2.13 -7.75 -1.02
C VAL A 87 -2.41 -6.33 -1.46
N VAL A 88 -3.68 -5.97 -1.62
CA VAL A 88 -4.10 -4.61 -1.95
C VAL A 88 -4.32 -3.80 -0.69
N VAL A 89 -3.96 -2.52 -0.75
CA VAL A 89 -3.93 -1.62 0.41
C VAL A 89 -4.58 -0.29 0.05
N ARG A 90 -5.46 0.18 0.94
CA ARG A 90 -6.08 1.51 0.89
C ARG A 90 -5.77 2.29 2.16
N ASN A 91 -5.34 3.54 1.99
CA ASN A 91 -5.13 4.46 3.11
C ASN A 91 -6.47 5.09 3.55
N GLY A 92 -7.28 4.31 4.27
CA GLY A 92 -8.56 4.71 4.88
C GLY A 92 -9.66 5.19 3.90
N GLY A 93 -10.89 5.25 4.41
CA GLY A 93 -12.06 5.78 3.70
C GLY A 93 -12.39 7.25 3.97
N GLU A 94 -11.68 7.92 4.87
CA GLU A 94 -11.94 9.33 5.18
C GLU A 94 -11.23 10.29 4.22
N ALA A 95 -11.77 11.51 4.06
CA ALA A 95 -11.17 12.54 3.20
C ALA A 95 -9.68 12.76 3.55
N THR A 96 -9.38 13.02 4.82
CA THR A 96 -7.99 13.04 5.33
C THR A 96 -7.68 11.71 6.01
N PRO A 97 -6.75 10.89 5.49
CA PRO A 97 -6.45 9.59 6.06
C PRO A 97 -5.76 9.69 7.43
N HIS A 98 -5.96 8.68 8.28
CA HIS A 98 -5.21 8.56 9.53
C HIS A 98 -3.81 8.02 9.27
N PHE A 99 -2.79 8.66 9.84
CA PHE A 99 -1.40 8.23 9.71
C PHE A 99 -1.22 6.81 10.24
N GLY A 100 -0.87 5.89 9.34
CA GLY A 100 -0.55 4.50 9.66
C GLY A 100 -1.76 3.57 9.66
N TYR A 101 -2.97 4.09 9.48
CA TYR A 101 -4.15 3.27 9.29
C TYR A 101 -4.22 2.79 7.84
N LEU A 102 -4.24 1.47 7.66
CA LEU A 102 -4.29 0.84 6.34
C LEU A 102 -5.38 -0.21 6.36
N GLU A 103 -6.24 -0.16 5.35
CA GLU A 103 -7.15 -1.25 5.03
C GLU A 103 -6.44 -2.19 4.08
N VAL A 104 -6.51 -3.49 4.34
CA VAL A 104 -5.69 -4.50 3.67
C VAL A 104 -6.57 -5.68 3.28
N ALA A 105 -6.47 -6.11 2.03
CA ALA A 105 -7.09 -7.36 1.55
C ALA A 105 -6.03 -8.21 0.84
N SER A 106 -5.98 -9.51 1.16
CA SER A 106 -5.08 -10.47 0.54
C SER A 106 -5.85 -11.33 -0.47
N ILE A 107 -5.24 -11.57 -1.62
CA ILE A 107 -5.74 -12.38 -2.71
C ILE A 107 -4.68 -13.46 -3.01
N PRO A 108 -4.93 -14.75 -2.68
CA PRO A 108 -4.03 -15.84 -3.01
C PRO A 108 -3.84 -16.00 -4.52
N LEU A 109 -2.61 -16.26 -4.96
CA LEU A 109 -2.28 -16.45 -6.39
C LEU A 109 -2.46 -17.90 -6.85
N ALA A 110 -2.32 -18.88 -5.95
CA ALA A 110 -2.46 -20.31 -6.28
C ALA A 110 -3.91 -20.70 -6.62
N GLU A 111 -4.88 -19.88 -6.22
CA GLU A 111 -6.30 -20.14 -6.41
C GLU A 111 -6.87 -19.49 -7.69
N THR A 112 -6.09 -19.51 -8.78
CA THR A 112 -6.62 -19.22 -10.12
C THR A 112 -7.72 -20.22 -10.42
N GLY A 113 -8.97 -19.72 -10.48
CA GLY A 113 -10.16 -20.56 -10.43
C GLY A 113 -10.15 -21.67 -11.47
N GLU A 114 -10.10 -22.91 -10.99
CA GLU A 114 -10.77 -24.03 -11.66
C GLU A 114 -12.28 -23.79 -11.53
N GLY A 115 -12.78 -22.87 -12.35
CA GLY A 115 -14.19 -22.56 -12.50
C GLY A 115 -14.63 -22.99 -13.88
N GLU A 116 -14.69 -24.30 -14.12
CA GLU A 116 -15.64 -24.83 -15.08
C GLU A 116 -17.03 -24.45 -14.57
N GLY A 117 -17.60 -23.39 -15.13
CA GLY A 117 -18.92 -22.93 -14.70
C GLY A 117 -19.19 -21.54 -15.22
N ALA A 118 -19.97 -21.47 -16.30
CA ALA A 118 -20.77 -20.30 -16.59
C ALA A 118 -21.39 -19.79 -15.28
N ALA A 119 -21.34 -18.47 -15.06
CA ALA A 119 -21.95 -17.84 -13.91
C ALA A 119 -23.36 -18.42 -13.69
N GLU A 120 -23.52 -19.29 -12.69
CA GLU A 120 -24.84 -19.56 -12.14
C GLU A 120 -25.36 -18.23 -11.62
N GLU A 121 -26.61 -17.89 -11.97
CA GLU A 121 -27.29 -16.70 -11.46
C GLU A 121 -27.26 -16.74 -9.92
N GLY A 122 -26.30 -16.03 -9.31
CA GLY A 122 -26.11 -15.97 -7.85
C GLY A 122 -24.73 -16.38 -7.34
N GLY A 123 -23.82 -16.89 -8.18
CA GLY A 123 -22.46 -17.23 -7.78
C GLY A 123 -21.59 -15.99 -7.50
N GLU A 124 -21.03 -15.89 -6.29
CA GLU A 124 -20.10 -14.82 -5.91
C GLU A 124 -18.84 -14.87 -6.80
N VAL A 125 -18.59 -13.81 -7.57
CA VAL A 125 -17.40 -13.73 -8.44
C VAL A 125 -16.15 -13.76 -7.55
N LYS A 126 -15.40 -14.86 -7.63
CA LYS A 126 -14.15 -15.01 -6.89
C LYS A 126 -13.17 -13.92 -7.29
N MET A 127 -12.66 -13.18 -6.29
CA MET A 127 -11.68 -12.13 -6.51
C MET A 127 -10.34 -12.74 -6.95
N THR A 128 -9.91 -12.43 -8.17
CA THR A 128 -8.59 -12.81 -8.70
C THR A 128 -7.61 -11.64 -8.60
N ALA A 129 -6.30 -11.91 -8.66
CA ALA A 129 -5.30 -10.85 -8.58
C ALA A 129 -5.42 -9.83 -9.72
N LEU A 130 -5.72 -10.27 -10.95
CA LEU A 130 -5.93 -9.37 -12.09
C LEU A 130 -7.18 -8.51 -11.88
N LEU A 131 -8.28 -9.11 -11.39
CA LEU A 131 -9.50 -8.37 -11.10
C LEU A 131 -9.29 -7.35 -9.97
N ALA A 132 -8.55 -7.73 -8.92
CA ALA A 132 -8.18 -6.84 -7.84
C ALA A 132 -7.34 -5.65 -8.34
N LEU A 133 -6.33 -5.89 -9.19
CA LEU A 133 -5.52 -4.83 -9.79
C LEU A 133 -6.35 -3.92 -10.70
N PHE A 134 -7.26 -4.48 -11.49
CA PHE A 134 -8.19 -3.71 -12.31
C PHE A 134 -9.07 -2.78 -11.46
N TYR A 135 -9.70 -3.31 -10.41
CA TYR A 135 -10.51 -2.50 -9.50
C TYR A 135 -9.69 -1.46 -8.73
N LEU A 136 -8.46 -1.79 -8.35
CA LEU A 136 -7.55 -0.84 -7.70
C LEU A 136 -7.28 0.37 -8.62
N HIS A 137 -7.09 0.15 -9.92
CA HIS A 137 -6.94 1.23 -10.90
C HIS A 137 -8.24 2.01 -11.08
N MET A 138 -9.40 1.34 -11.15
CA MET A 138 -10.71 2.00 -11.21
C MET A 138 -10.97 2.91 -10.00
N LEU A 139 -10.57 2.50 -8.81
CA LEU A 139 -10.62 3.33 -7.60
C LEU A 139 -9.64 4.51 -7.66
N ALA A 140 -8.53 4.34 -8.38
CA ALA A 140 -7.50 5.36 -8.55
C ALA A 140 -7.78 6.37 -9.69
N ARG A 141 -8.97 6.35 -10.29
CA ARG A 141 -9.40 7.33 -11.30
C ARG A 141 -9.60 8.73 -10.69
N ASP A 142 -9.57 9.79 -11.51
CA ASP A 142 -9.68 11.17 -11.00
C ASP A 142 -11.01 11.49 -10.34
N ALA A 143 -12.13 11.15 -11.01
CA ALA A 143 -13.45 11.31 -10.43
C ALA A 143 -13.75 10.09 -9.53
N PRO A 144 -13.89 10.20 -8.21
CA PRO A 144 -14.15 9.03 -7.37
C PRO A 144 -15.39 8.24 -7.82
N LEU A 145 -15.37 6.92 -7.61
CA LEU A 145 -16.58 6.10 -7.74
C LEU A 145 -17.59 6.49 -6.66
N GLN A 146 -18.89 6.29 -6.89
CA GLN A 146 -19.91 6.62 -5.90
C GLN A 146 -19.65 5.86 -4.60
N GLY A 147 -19.59 6.59 -3.48
CA GLY A 147 -19.29 6.02 -2.16
C GLY A 147 -17.82 5.67 -1.93
N GLN A 148 -16.93 5.98 -2.88
CA GLN A 148 -15.49 5.74 -2.75
C GLN A 148 -14.72 7.05 -2.62
N VAL A 149 -13.52 6.96 -2.06
CA VAL A 149 -12.56 8.08 -1.96
C VAL A 149 -11.71 8.18 -3.22
N GLY A 150 -11.23 9.39 -3.52
CA GLY A 150 -10.31 9.61 -4.62
C GLY A 150 -8.91 9.05 -4.35
N TRP A 151 -8.09 9.02 -5.41
CA TRP A 151 -6.73 8.49 -5.36
C TRP A 151 -5.76 9.36 -4.55
N LYS A 152 -5.99 10.67 -4.47
CA LYS A 152 -5.13 11.60 -3.74
C LYS A 152 -5.25 11.37 -2.24
N ALA A 153 -4.10 11.20 -1.60
CA ALA A 153 -4.02 11.31 -0.16
C ALA A 153 -3.91 12.80 0.17
N GLU A 154 -5.00 13.42 0.62
CA GLU A 154 -5.07 14.82 1.07
C GLU A 154 -4.25 15.02 2.36
N ILE A 155 -2.94 14.83 2.27
CA ILE A 155 -1.98 15.01 3.34
C ILE A 155 -1.48 16.44 3.22
N GLY A 156 -2.11 17.32 3.98
CA GLY A 156 -1.77 18.73 4.10
C GLY A 156 -0.30 19.02 4.40
N ALA A 157 0.05 20.30 4.33
CA ALA A 157 1.39 20.77 4.70
C ALA A 157 1.76 20.35 6.14
N PRO A 158 3.06 20.24 6.50
CA PRO A 158 3.46 19.86 7.86
C PRO A 158 2.79 20.68 8.98
N ALA A 159 2.48 21.95 8.71
CA ALA A 159 1.79 22.85 9.63
C ALA A 159 0.34 22.44 9.93
N GLU A 160 -0.34 21.78 8.99
CA GLU A 160 -1.73 21.33 9.14
C GLU A 160 -1.84 20.11 10.08
N GLY A 161 -0.72 19.49 10.47
CA GLY A 161 -0.71 18.46 11.48
C GLY A 161 -1.45 17.18 11.09
N THR A 162 -1.79 16.97 9.81
CA THR A 162 -2.46 15.76 9.30
C THR A 162 -1.70 14.47 9.65
N ARG A 163 -0.36 14.56 9.78
CA ARG A 163 0.50 13.46 10.24
C ARG A 163 0.35 13.10 11.73
N ARG A 164 -0.30 13.95 12.53
CA ARG A 164 -0.65 13.72 13.93
C ARG A 164 -2.03 13.09 14.09
N LYS A 165 -2.83 13.06 13.02
CA LYS A 165 -4.12 12.35 12.99
C LYS A 165 -3.83 10.85 12.92
N CYS A 166 -3.73 10.17 14.05
CA CYS A 166 -3.51 8.73 14.14
C CYS A 166 -4.58 8.06 15.02
N LEU A 167 -4.91 6.81 14.72
CA LEU A 167 -5.77 6.00 15.57
C LEU A 167 -4.97 5.35 16.71
N PRO A 168 -5.64 4.88 17.78
CA PRO A 168 -5.01 4.02 18.77
C PRO A 168 -4.36 2.79 18.11
N ARG A 169 -3.24 2.34 18.67
CA ARG A 169 -2.55 1.14 18.21
C ARG A 169 -3.43 -0.10 18.44
N ASP A 170 -3.57 -0.94 17.43
CA ASP A 170 -4.28 -2.22 17.59
C ASP A 170 -3.61 -3.11 18.65
N GLU A 171 -4.40 -3.80 19.44
CA GLU A 171 -3.94 -4.64 20.56
C GLU A 171 -2.98 -5.75 20.11
N TRP A 172 -3.21 -6.34 18.93
CA TRP A 172 -2.41 -7.44 18.39
C TRP A 172 -0.98 -7.04 18.02
N MET A 173 -0.74 -5.74 17.78
CA MET A 173 0.57 -5.26 17.37
C MET A 173 1.59 -5.42 18.53
N PRO A 174 2.83 -5.88 18.25
CA PRO A 174 3.86 -5.92 19.28
C PRO A 174 4.20 -4.52 19.81
N GLN A 175 4.62 -4.44 21.06
CA GLN A 175 5.16 -3.20 21.62
C GLN A 175 6.51 -2.86 20.95
N PRO A 176 6.72 -1.62 20.49
CA PRO A 176 7.99 -1.23 19.89
C PRO A 176 9.15 -1.38 20.87
N GLN A 177 10.21 -2.07 20.45
CA GLN A 177 11.40 -2.27 21.26
C GLN A 177 12.25 -1.01 21.35
N LEU A 178 13.13 -0.92 22.35
CA LEU A 178 14.01 0.23 22.55
C LEU A 178 14.90 0.50 21.32
N ALA A 179 15.41 -0.56 20.69
CA ALA A 179 16.21 -0.46 19.47
C ALA A 179 15.43 0.17 18.32
N GLU A 180 14.18 -0.26 18.10
CA GLU A 180 13.29 0.25 17.05
C GLU A 180 12.91 1.71 17.30
N LYS A 181 12.67 2.10 18.56
CA LYS A 181 12.46 3.51 18.94
C LYS A 181 13.68 4.37 18.63
N ARG A 182 14.89 3.86 18.89
CA ARG A 182 16.16 4.55 18.58
C ARG A 182 16.40 4.66 17.07
N GLU A 183 16.04 3.65 16.30
CA GLU A 183 16.11 3.66 14.84
C GLU A 183 15.12 4.67 14.24
N ALA A 184 13.85 4.62 14.69
CA ALA A 184 12.82 5.55 14.24
C ALA A 184 13.16 7.00 14.55
N LYS A 185 13.78 7.27 15.72
CA LYS A 185 14.28 8.62 16.07
C LYS A 185 15.36 9.06 15.09
N ARG A 186 16.36 8.21 14.82
CA ARG A 186 17.45 8.50 13.86
C ARG A 186 16.94 8.72 12.44
N ALA A 187 15.96 7.94 11.99
CA ALA A 187 15.38 8.06 10.66
C ALA A 187 14.54 9.34 10.47
N ARG A 188 13.99 9.91 11.55
CA ARG A 188 13.21 11.16 11.51
C ARG A 188 14.08 12.42 11.55
N GLY A 189 15.34 12.32 11.98
CA GLY A 189 16.21 13.46 12.28
C GLY A 189 16.00 13.94 13.71
#